data_AF-A0A7Y8IRB5-F1
#
_entry.id   AF-A0A7Y8IRB5-F1
#
_cell.length_a   1.000
_cell.length_b   1.000
_cell.length_c   1.000
_cell.angle_alpha   90.00
_cell.angle_beta   90.00
_cell.angle_gamma   90.00
#
_symmetry.space_group_name_H-M   'P 1'
#
loop_
_entity.id
_entity.type
_entity.pdbx_description
1 polymer ?
#
loop_
_entity_poly.entity_id
_entity_poly.type
_entity_poly.pdbx_seq_one_letter_code
_entity_poly.pdbx_strand_id
1 'polypeptide(L)'
;MPVVDLLQWISVARKTGTLIVRGEWKRRIFFEDGQVTLVASDHARERLGYYLVGWGYLSAAQLETLLAEQQERGQALGDLLIERDLVPKNELVRMLRVRAEDMIVNLILAGEGDFRFIDQTIPLRASVEVRFPVEQLLFEAARRADELRRLRDVVPSERHVPRLLDGSFAQRLSPQEREVLAFVDGQRSIEEVAFAARVAEFHVASLVFRGVETGAVALDPPAEAEPAPRTETGEWSDLLREAETCITFGDLLSAYSHLARVQRNCAQVGEAVRRAEAMQARIAALLDRALPESEDLLQLAVDFGELTKLRFSPEEAFIISRVDGRYTIAQTLSQFPGNRLLGRLIVHELLQQGILKLSSQKGLARTRS
;
A
#
# COMPACT_ATOMS: atom_id res chain seq x y z
N MET A 1 16.98 -6.93 8.98
CA MET A 1 16.11 -7.64 9.93
C MET A 1 15.00 -8.31 9.12
N PRO A 2 14.78 -9.62 9.26
CA PRO A 2 13.66 -10.32 8.61
C PRO A 2 12.30 -9.69 8.96
N VAL A 3 11.37 -9.67 7.99
CA VAL A 3 10.04 -9.08 8.22
C VAL A 3 9.25 -9.81 9.32
N VAL A 4 9.46 -11.12 9.47
CA VAL A 4 8.82 -11.93 10.51
C VAL A 4 9.21 -11.42 11.90
N ASP A 5 10.51 -11.23 12.13
CA ASP A 5 11.04 -10.73 13.40
C ASP A 5 10.54 -9.31 13.70
N LEU A 6 10.43 -8.47 12.67
CA LEU A 6 9.89 -7.12 12.77
C LEU A 6 8.42 -7.12 13.22
N LEU A 7 7.57 -7.89 12.55
CA LEU A 7 6.16 -7.98 12.87
C LEU A 7 5.95 -8.58 14.27
N GLN A 8 6.74 -9.60 14.63
CA GLN A 8 6.71 -10.21 15.95
C GLN A 8 7.13 -9.22 17.04
N TRP A 9 8.20 -8.44 16.82
CA TRP A 9 8.65 -7.42 17.76
C TRP A 9 7.58 -6.35 18.00
N ILE A 10 6.95 -5.82 16.94
CA ILE A 10 5.85 -4.84 17.04
C ILE A 10 4.70 -5.42 17.87
N SER A 11 4.34 -6.68 17.63
CA SER A 11 3.24 -7.36 18.32
C SER A 11 3.52 -7.58 19.81
N VAL A 12 4.67 -8.17 20.14
CA VAL A 12 5.08 -8.46 21.53
C VAL A 12 5.24 -7.17 22.33
N ALA A 13 5.78 -6.12 21.71
CA ALA A 13 5.90 -4.80 22.34
C ALA A 13 4.56 -4.03 22.40
N ARG A 14 3.46 -4.62 21.93
CA ARG A 14 2.10 -4.04 21.89
C ARG A 14 2.06 -2.64 21.30
N LYS A 15 2.85 -2.43 20.24
CA LYS A 15 2.98 -1.13 19.60
C LYS A 15 1.69 -0.75 18.87
N THR A 16 1.35 0.52 18.93
CA THR A 16 0.30 1.15 18.13
C THR A 16 0.96 2.12 17.17
N GLY A 17 0.68 2.01 15.87
CA GLY A 17 1.33 2.82 14.85
C GLY A 17 1.30 2.17 13.47
N THR A 18 2.08 2.72 12.55
CA THR A 18 2.13 2.26 11.16
C THR A 18 3.53 1.77 10.81
N LEU A 19 3.64 0.51 10.39
CA LEU A 19 4.83 0.01 9.71
C LEU A 19 4.73 0.32 8.22
N ILE A 20 5.69 1.06 7.70
CA ILE A 20 5.86 1.34 6.27
C ILE A 20 7.04 0.51 5.77
N VAL A 21 6.83 -0.29 4.73
CA VAL A 21 7.88 -1.03 4.03
C VAL A 21 7.96 -0.54 2.59
N ARG A 22 9.17 -0.16 2.17
CA ARG A 22 9.49 0.33 0.82
C ARG A 22 10.40 -0.69 0.13
N GLY A 23 9.88 -1.31 -0.93
CA GLY A 23 10.64 -2.11 -1.88
C GLY A 23 10.26 -1.68 -3.31
N GLU A 24 10.00 -2.64 -4.19
CA GLU A 24 9.38 -2.36 -5.50
C GLU A 24 8.05 -1.61 -5.36
N TRP A 25 7.27 -1.98 -4.35
CA TRP A 25 5.99 -1.36 -3.99
C TRP A 25 6.02 -0.91 -2.54
N LYS A 26 5.34 0.19 -2.23
CA LYS A 26 5.18 0.70 -0.88
C LYS A 26 3.98 0.02 -0.22
N ARG A 27 4.21 -0.56 0.95
CA ARG A 27 3.22 -1.25 1.77
C ARG A 27 3.15 -0.62 3.15
N ARG A 28 1.95 -0.59 3.73
CA ARG A 28 1.68 -0.06 5.07
C ARG A 28 0.88 -1.09 5.86
N ILE A 29 1.32 -1.40 7.08
CA ILE A 29 0.62 -2.26 8.02
C ILE A 29 0.33 -1.43 9.26
N PHE A 30 -0.95 -1.32 9.61
CA PHE A 30 -1.43 -0.56 10.75
C PHE A 30 -1.60 -1.48 11.94
N PHE A 31 -1.09 -1.03 13.08
CA PHE A 31 -1.11 -1.76 14.34
C PHE A 31 -1.85 -0.97 15.40
N GLU A 32 -2.64 -1.67 16.19
CA GLU A 32 -3.22 -1.19 17.42
C GLU A 32 -3.04 -2.26 18.49
N ASP A 33 -2.37 -1.91 19.60
CA ASP A 33 -2.12 -2.81 20.72
C ASP A 33 -1.44 -4.13 20.28
N GLY A 34 -0.51 -4.04 19.33
CA GLY A 34 0.22 -5.18 18.78
C GLY A 34 -0.57 -6.05 17.79
N GLN A 35 -1.78 -5.67 17.41
CA GLN A 35 -2.64 -6.39 16.46
C GLN A 35 -2.70 -5.66 15.12
N VAL A 36 -2.79 -6.38 14.01
CA VAL A 36 -2.95 -5.76 12.68
C VAL A 36 -4.40 -5.35 12.50
N THR A 37 -4.64 -4.06 12.24
CA THR A 37 -5.98 -3.51 12.01
C THR A 37 -6.26 -3.23 10.54
N LEU A 38 -5.23 -2.93 9.76
CA LEU A 38 -5.40 -2.61 8.35
C LEU A 38 -4.09 -2.80 7.58
N VAL A 39 -4.23 -3.04 6.29
CA VAL A 39 -3.12 -3.14 5.34
C VAL A 39 -3.37 -2.24 4.13
N ALA A 40 -2.33 -1.63 3.59
CA ALA A 40 -2.37 -0.79 2.41
C ALA A 40 -1.19 -1.07 1.49
N SER A 41 -1.41 -1.00 0.18
CA SER A 41 -0.36 -1.18 -0.80
C SER A 41 -0.61 -0.30 -2.01
N ASP A 42 0.47 0.25 -2.54
CA ASP A 42 0.44 1.00 -3.79
C ASP A 42 0.48 0.02 -5.00
N HIS A 43 0.63 -1.29 -4.80
CA HIS A 43 0.48 -2.27 -5.87
C HIS A 43 -0.99 -2.55 -6.18
N ALA A 44 -1.41 -2.43 -7.45
CA ALA A 44 -2.82 -2.56 -7.85
C ALA A 44 -3.46 -3.90 -7.44
N ARG A 45 -2.72 -5.01 -7.53
CA ARG A 45 -3.20 -6.37 -7.18
C ARG A 45 -3.31 -6.62 -5.67
N GLU A 46 -2.68 -5.78 -4.86
CA GLU A 46 -2.77 -5.87 -3.40
C GLU A 46 -3.84 -4.92 -2.81
N ARG A 47 -4.66 -4.28 -3.64
CA ARG A 47 -5.74 -3.38 -3.21
C ARG A 47 -7.05 -4.15 -3.07
N LEU A 48 -7.92 -3.71 -2.15
CA LEU A 48 -9.21 -4.36 -1.88
C LEU A 48 -10.08 -4.52 -3.16
N GLY A 49 -10.04 -3.54 -4.06
CA GLY A 49 -10.78 -3.59 -5.34
C GLY A 49 -10.44 -4.81 -6.20
N TYR A 50 -9.19 -5.27 -6.19
CA TYR A 50 -8.77 -6.46 -6.93
C TYR A 50 -9.52 -7.71 -6.44
N TYR A 51 -9.61 -7.91 -5.13
CA TYR A 51 -10.32 -9.04 -4.52
C TYR A 51 -11.82 -8.96 -4.77
N LEU A 52 -12.42 -7.77 -4.68
CA LEU A 52 -13.85 -7.57 -4.90
C LEU A 52 -14.28 -7.96 -6.32
N VAL A 53 -13.47 -7.58 -7.31
CA VAL A 53 -13.72 -7.93 -8.72
C VAL A 53 -13.40 -9.40 -8.97
N GLY A 54 -12.23 -9.88 -8.53
CA GLY A 54 -11.79 -11.26 -8.72
C GLY A 54 -12.73 -12.29 -8.08
N TRP A 55 -13.37 -11.96 -6.96
CA TRP A 55 -14.33 -12.86 -6.30
C TRP A 55 -15.78 -12.65 -6.77
N GLY A 56 -16.02 -11.70 -7.69
CA GLY A 56 -17.32 -11.47 -8.32
C GLY A 56 -18.33 -10.68 -7.49
N TYR A 57 -17.89 -10.01 -6.42
CA TYR A 57 -18.76 -9.10 -5.67
C TYR A 57 -19.06 -7.81 -6.45
N LEU A 58 -18.12 -7.38 -7.29
CA LEU A 58 -18.27 -6.21 -8.15
C LEU A 58 -17.80 -6.50 -9.57
N SER A 59 -18.42 -5.86 -10.55
CA SER A 59 -17.81 -5.66 -11.87
C SER A 59 -16.77 -4.54 -11.82
N ALA A 60 -15.86 -4.50 -12.80
CA ALA A 60 -14.90 -3.41 -12.94
C ALA A 60 -15.60 -2.03 -13.05
N ALA A 61 -16.70 -1.94 -13.79
CA ALA A 61 -17.48 -0.71 -13.93
C ALA A 61 -18.13 -0.25 -12.61
N GLN A 62 -18.64 -1.19 -11.81
CA GLN A 62 -19.17 -0.87 -10.47
C GLN A 62 -18.06 -0.40 -9.53
N LEU A 63 -16.89 -1.04 -9.56
CA LEU A 63 -15.74 -0.62 -8.78
C LEU A 63 -15.33 0.83 -9.13
N GLU A 64 -15.22 1.16 -10.42
CA GLU A 64 -14.90 2.53 -10.86
C GLU A 64 -15.92 3.56 -10.36
N THR A 65 -17.21 3.23 -10.41
CA THR A 65 -18.28 4.09 -9.91
C THR A 65 -18.15 4.33 -8.39
N LEU A 66 -17.88 3.27 -7.63
CA LEU A 66 -17.68 3.36 -6.18
C LEU A 66 -16.41 4.14 -5.82
N LEU A 67 -15.33 4.00 -6.59
CA LEU A 67 -14.10 4.76 -6.38
C LEU A 67 -14.31 6.25 -6.67
N ALA A 68 -15.09 6.61 -7.68
CA ALA A 68 -15.46 8.00 -7.94
C ALA A 68 -16.29 8.58 -6.78
N GLU A 69 -17.27 7.84 -6.28
CA GLU A 69 -18.08 8.24 -5.12
C GLU A 69 -17.22 8.35 -3.84
N GLN A 70 -16.27 7.43 -3.65
CA GLN A 70 -15.31 7.47 -2.56
C GLN A 70 -14.52 8.78 -2.53
N GLN A 71 -14.06 9.24 -3.70
CA GLN A 71 -13.32 10.49 -3.84
C GLN A 71 -14.18 11.72 -3.52
N GLU A 72 -15.45 11.72 -3.94
CA GLU A 72 -16.40 12.82 -3.70
C GLU A 72 -16.79 12.93 -2.22
N ARG A 73 -17.11 11.80 -1.59
CA ARG A 73 -17.56 11.78 -0.19
C ARG A 73 -16.41 11.80 0.80
N GLY A 74 -15.23 11.38 0.37
CA GLY A 74 -14.12 11.13 1.28
C GLY A 74 -14.49 10.08 2.32
N GLN A 75 -14.87 8.89 1.88
CA GLN A 75 -15.19 7.77 2.76
C GLN A 75 -14.25 6.60 2.46
N ALA A 76 -14.13 5.60 3.36
CA ALA A 76 -13.38 4.40 3.01
C ALA A 76 -14.23 3.48 2.13
N LEU A 77 -13.63 2.84 1.13
CA LEU A 77 -14.34 1.96 0.20
C LEU A 77 -15.14 0.87 0.94
N GLY A 78 -14.59 0.29 2.01
CA GLY A 78 -15.27 -0.74 2.79
C GLY A 78 -16.58 -0.26 3.43
N ASP A 79 -16.65 1.00 3.87
CA ASP A 79 -17.90 1.55 4.42
C ASP A 79 -18.96 1.67 3.33
N LEU A 80 -18.58 2.20 2.16
CA LEU A 80 -19.48 2.35 1.01
C LEU A 80 -20.06 1.01 0.57
N LEU A 81 -19.28 -0.08 0.64
CA LEU A 81 -19.75 -1.42 0.30
C LEU A 81 -20.82 -1.93 1.26
N ILE A 82 -20.68 -1.61 2.56
CA ILE A 82 -21.66 -1.98 3.59
C ILE A 82 -22.91 -1.11 3.46
N GLU A 83 -22.75 0.21 3.34
CA GLU A 83 -23.87 1.16 3.23
C GLU A 83 -24.75 0.89 2.00
N ARG A 84 -24.17 0.37 0.93
CA ARG A 84 -24.88 0.03 -0.31
C ARG A 84 -25.37 -1.42 -0.37
N ASP A 85 -25.20 -2.17 0.72
CA ASP A 85 -25.53 -3.60 0.81
C ASP A 85 -24.91 -4.46 -0.32
N LEU A 86 -23.73 -4.04 -0.83
CA LEU A 86 -23.03 -4.73 -1.93
C LEU A 86 -22.21 -5.92 -1.43
N VAL A 87 -21.67 -5.82 -0.21
CA VAL A 87 -20.87 -6.87 0.42
C VAL A 87 -21.26 -7.02 1.88
N PRO A 88 -21.65 -8.22 2.33
CA PRO A 88 -21.89 -8.50 3.74
C PRO A 88 -20.65 -8.22 4.60
N LYS A 89 -20.82 -7.63 5.78
CA LYS A 89 -19.72 -7.26 6.68
C LYS A 89 -18.78 -8.44 7.00
N ASN A 90 -19.32 -9.64 7.24
CA ASN A 90 -18.55 -10.85 7.51
C ASN A 90 -17.65 -11.25 6.33
N GLU A 91 -18.15 -11.14 5.09
CA GLU A 91 -17.35 -11.43 3.89
C GLU A 91 -16.28 -10.36 3.67
N LEU A 92 -16.59 -9.09 3.92
CA LEU A 92 -15.60 -8.01 3.87
C LEU A 92 -14.47 -8.24 4.89
N VAL A 93 -14.80 -8.63 6.12
CA VAL A 93 -13.79 -8.96 7.14
C VAL A 93 -12.90 -10.14 6.69
N ARG A 94 -13.50 -11.16 6.08
CA ARG A 94 -12.76 -12.30 5.52
C ARG A 94 -11.83 -11.88 4.38
N MET A 95 -12.27 -11.02 3.46
CA MET A 95 -11.43 -10.45 2.40
C MET A 95 -10.25 -9.65 2.97
N LEU A 96 -10.51 -8.82 3.97
CA LEU A 96 -9.47 -8.01 4.62
C LEU A 96 -8.40 -8.89 5.29
N ARG A 97 -8.79 -10.02 5.90
CA ARG A 97 -7.85 -11.01 6.45
C ARG A 97 -6.97 -11.62 5.35
N VAL A 98 -7.58 -12.15 4.29
CA VAL A 98 -6.84 -12.77 3.17
C VAL A 98 -5.85 -11.79 2.55
N ARG A 99 -6.29 -10.55 2.33
CA ARG A 99 -5.42 -9.49 1.82
C ARG A 99 -4.24 -9.18 2.75
N ALA A 100 -4.44 -9.23 4.07
CA ALA A 100 -3.36 -9.05 5.03
C ALA A 100 -2.36 -10.20 4.99
N GLU A 101 -2.85 -11.45 4.92
CA GLU A 101 -2.03 -12.65 4.76
C GLU A 101 -1.20 -12.59 3.47
N ASP A 102 -1.82 -12.29 2.33
CA ASP A 102 -1.16 -12.18 1.02
C ASP A 102 -0.07 -11.10 1.04
N MET A 103 -0.34 -9.95 1.65
CA MET A 103 0.65 -8.88 1.74
C MET A 103 1.85 -9.28 2.61
N ILE A 104 1.64 -10.02 3.69
CA ILE A 104 2.73 -10.52 4.55
C ILE A 104 3.54 -11.60 3.82
N VAL A 105 2.89 -12.51 3.09
CA VAL A 105 3.57 -13.49 2.21
C VAL A 105 4.48 -12.75 1.22
N ASN A 106 3.96 -11.74 0.53
CA ASN A 106 4.73 -10.97 -0.45
C ASN A 106 5.91 -10.24 0.19
N LEU A 107 5.76 -9.72 1.41
CA LEU A 107 6.86 -9.13 2.17
C LEU A 107 7.94 -10.16 2.57
N ILE A 108 7.54 -11.38 2.95
CA ILE A 108 8.48 -12.47 3.27
C ILE A 108 9.25 -12.89 2.02
N LEU A 109 8.60 -12.92 0.86
CA LEU A 109 9.20 -13.33 -0.41
C LEU A 109 10.08 -12.26 -1.05
N ALA A 110 9.81 -10.97 -0.82
CA ALA A 110 10.61 -9.87 -1.36
C ALA A 110 12.06 -9.89 -0.84
N GLY A 111 12.26 -10.33 0.41
CA GLY A 111 13.59 -10.54 1.02
C GLY A 111 14.36 -9.27 1.39
N GLU A 112 14.22 -8.19 0.62
CA GLU A 112 14.93 -6.92 0.81
C GLU A 112 13.98 -5.71 0.74
N GLY A 113 14.31 -4.66 1.49
CA GLY A 113 13.57 -3.39 1.51
C GLY A 113 13.92 -2.53 2.71
N ASP A 114 13.60 -1.25 2.60
CA ASP A 114 13.69 -0.30 3.72
C ASP A 114 12.39 -0.31 4.50
N PHE A 115 12.46 -0.21 5.82
CA PHE A 115 11.27 -0.10 6.66
C PHE A 115 11.36 1.05 7.65
N ARG A 116 10.19 1.53 8.08
CA ARG A 116 10.06 2.51 9.15
C ARG A 116 8.78 2.27 9.93
N PHE A 117 8.87 2.30 11.25
CA PHE A 117 7.68 2.30 12.11
C PHE A 117 7.42 3.73 12.61
N ILE A 118 6.21 4.22 12.40
CA ILE A 118 5.77 5.55 12.89
C ILE A 118 4.80 5.32 14.05
N ASP A 119 5.22 5.71 15.26
CA ASP A 119 4.44 5.54 16.48
C ASP A 119 3.17 6.40 16.44
N GLN A 120 2.06 5.88 16.99
CA GLN A 120 0.75 6.55 17.09
C GLN A 120 0.14 7.04 15.76
N THR A 121 0.68 6.63 14.60
CA THR A 121 0.06 6.92 13.31
C THR A 121 -0.96 5.82 12.99
N ILE A 122 -2.23 6.22 12.91
CA ILE A 122 -3.40 5.38 12.64
C ILE A 122 -4.10 5.97 11.40
N PRO A 123 -4.78 5.17 10.55
CA PRO A 123 -5.44 5.71 9.37
C PRO A 123 -6.43 6.81 9.74
N LEU A 124 -6.50 7.87 8.95
CA LEU A 124 -7.49 8.94 9.14
C LEU A 124 -8.92 8.40 9.00
N ARG A 125 -9.09 7.29 8.28
CA ARG A 125 -10.36 6.58 8.06
C ARG A 125 -10.11 5.08 8.02
N ALA A 126 -10.79 4.32 8.86
CA ALA A 126 -10.83 2.85 8.81
C ALA A 126 -12.26 2.42 8.50
N SER A 127 -12.44 1.53 7.52
CA SER A 127 -13.77 1.11 7.07
C SER A 127 -14.46 0.12 8.02
N VAL A 128 -13.69 -0.78 8.61
CA VAL A 128 -14.23 -1.82 9.48
C VAL A 128 -13.24 -2.03 10.60
N GLU A 129 -13.72 -1.96 11.84
CA GLU A 129 -12.90 -2.30 12.99
C GLU A 129 -12.62 -3.81 12.96
N VAL A 130 -11.41 -4.17 12.56
CA VAL A 130 -10.89 -5.54 12.57
C VAL A 130 -9.58 -5.56 13.34
N ARG A 131 -9.31 -6.68 14.03
CA ARG A 131 -8.06 -6.91 14.76
C ARG A 131 -7.61 -8.33 14.43
N PHE A 132 -6.48 -8.44 13.76
CA PHE A 132 -5.89 -9.71 13.38
C PHE A 132 -4.64 -9.98 14.23
N PRO A 133 -4.60 -11.11 14.97
CA PRO A 133 -3.41 -11.54 15.69
C PRO A 133 -2.25 -11.76 14.73
N VAL A 134 -1.12 -11.12 15.02
CA VAL A 134 0.09 -11.19 14.18
C VAL A 134 0.58 -12.63 14.08
N GLU A 135 0.49 -13.41 15.16
CA GLU A 135 0.93 -14.80 15.20
C GLU A 135 0.15 -15.67 14.20
N GLN A 136 -1.17 -15.47 14.10
CA GLN A 136 -2.01 -16.21 13.15
C GLN A 136 -1.65 -15.85 11.70
N LEU A 137 -1.50 -14.56 11.42
CA LEU A 137 -1.10 -14.09 10.09
C LEU A 137 0.29 -14.60 9.70
N LEU A 138 1.25 -14.55 10.64
CA LEU A 138 2.62 -15.01 10.41
C LEU A 138 2.70 -16.52 10.19
N PHE A 139 1.94 -17.31 10.94
CA PHE A 139 1.94 -18.77 10.78
C PHE A 139 1.47 -19.18 9.37
N GLU A 140 0.33 -18.64 8.93
CA GLU A 140 -0.20 -18.95 7.60
C GLU A 140 0.68 -18.36 6.50
N ALA A 141 1.19 -17.13 6.68
CA ALA A 141 2.05 -16.50 5.69
C ALA A 141 3.41 -17.20 5.55
N ALA A 142 4.03 -17.66 6.64
CA ALA A 142 5.29 -18.41 6.59
C ALA A 142 5.09 -19.75 5.86
N ARG A 143 4.03 -20.49 6.22
CA ARG A 143 3.66 -21.75 5.55
C ARG A 143 3.50 -21.56 4.04
N ARG A 144 2.73 -20.54 3.64
CA ARG A 144 2.49 -20.22 2.22
C ARG A 144 3.74 -19.70 1.51
N ALA A 145 4.59 -18.92 2.18
CA ALA A 145 5.83 -18.42 1.59
C ALA A 145 6.82 -19.57 1.32
N ASP A 146 6.94 -20.54 2.22
CA ASP A 146 7.77 -21.73 2.01
C ASP A 146 7.24 -22.61 0.87
N GLU A 147 5.93 -22.75 0.77
CA GLU A 147 5.29 -23.44 -0.34
C GLU A 147 5.57 -22.69 -1.66
N LEU A 148 5.34 -21.37 -1.71
CA LEU A 148 5.63 -20.53 -2.88
C LEU A 148 7.09 -20.53 -3.30
N ARG A 149 8.05 -20.60 -2.37
CA ARG A 149 9.48 -20.74 -2.71
C ARG A 149 9.74 -22.01 -3.50
N ARG A 150 9.16 -23.14 -3.08
CA ARG A 150 9.25 -24.41 -3.81
C ARG A 150 8.50 -24.37 -5.13
N LEU A 151 7.33 -23.72 -5.15
CA LEU A 151 6.53 -23.54 -6.36
C LEU A 151 7.32 -22.77 -7.42
N ARG A 152 8.06 -21.72 -7.05
CA ARG A 152 8.78 -20.83 -7.98
C ARG A 152 9.88 -21.50 -8.78
N ASP A 153 10.46 -22.61 -8.29
CA ASP A 153 11.44 -23.38 -9.05
C ASP A 153 10.82 -24.07 -10.28
N VAL A 154 9.51 -24.34 -10.23
CA VAL A 154 8.76 -25.07 -11.27
C VAL A 154 7.77 -24.16 -12.00
N VAL A 155 7.20 -23.19 -11.29
CA VAL A 155 6.21 -22.20 -11.75
C VAL A 155 6.82 -20.80 -11.54
N PRO A 156 7.65 -20.30 -12.46
CA PRO A 156 8.49 -19.13 -12.19
C PRO A 156 7.69 -17.83 -12.01
N SER A 157 6.49 -17.76 -12.59
CA SER A 157 5.63 -16.57 -12.52
C SER A 157 4.18 -16.93 -12.81
N GLU A 158 3.26 -16.20 -12.17
CA GLU A 158 1.80 -16.25 -12.38
C GLU A 158 1.39 -15.94 -13.84
N ARG A 159 2.30 -15.35 -14.64
CA ARG A 159 2.07 -15.05 -16.06
C ARG A 159 2.30 -16.23 -16.99
N HIS A 160 2.83 -17.35 -16.49
CA HIS A 160 2.98 -18.55 -17.31
C HIS A 160 1.62 -19.12 -17.68
N VAL A 161 1.54 -19.74 -18.85
CA VAL A 161 0.29 -20.31 -19.37
C VAL A 161 0.30 -21.81 -19.11
N PRO A 162 -0.53 -22.32 -18.18
CA PRO A 162 -0.67 -23.75 -17.96
C PRO A 162 -1.42 -24.41 -19.11
N ARG A 163 -0.90 -25.53 -19.58
CA ARG A 163 -1.51 -26.37 -20.61
C ARG A 163 -1.63 -27.80 -20.13
N LEU A 164 -2.85 -28.32 -20.11
CA LEU A 164 -3.12 -29.71 -19.73
C LEU A 164 -2.66 -30.67 -20.84
N LEU A 165 -1.74 -31.57 -20.50
CA LEU A 165 -1.23 -32.62 -21.39
C LEU A 165 -1.94 -33.95 -21.17
N ASP A 166 -2.29 -34.26 -19.92
CA ASP A 166 -2.98 -35.51 -19.55
C ASP A 166 -4.25 -35.23 -18.74
N GLY A 167 -5.41 -35.50 -19.36
CA GLY A 167 -6.73 -35.36 -18.74
C GLY A 167 -6.97 -36.31 -17.56
N SER A 168 -6.19 -37.39 -17.41
CA SER A 168 -6.29 -38.29 -16.25
C SER A 168 -6.01 -37.57 -14.92
N PHE A 169 -5.27 -36.46 -14.97
CA PHE A 169 -4.97 -35.62 -13.81
C PHE A 169 -6.23 -35.17 -13.07
N ALA A 170 -7.32 -34.87 -13.79
CA ALA A 170 -8.58 -34.46 -13.19
C ALA A 170 -9.16 -35.49 -12.20
N GLN A 171 -8.87 -36.78 -12.39
CA GLN A 171 -9.37 -37.86 -11.51
C GLN A 171 -8.71 -37.86 -10.13
N ARG A 172 -7.53 -37.23 -10.00
CA ARG A 172 -6.76 -37.11 -8.76
C ARG A 172 -7.10 -35.85 -7.96
N LEU A 173 -7.98 -35.00 -8.49
CA LEU A 173 -8.32 -33.70 -7.94
C LEU A 173 -9.64 -33.72 -7.17
N SER A 174 -9.74 -32.86 -6.15
CA SER A 174 -10.99 -32.57 -5.45
C SER A 174 -12.03 -31.92 -6.41
N PRO A 175 -13.32 -31.88 -6.04
CA PRO A 175 -14.35 -31.20 -6.84
C PRO A 175 -13.98 -29.73 -7.16
N GLN A 176 -13.50 -28.99 -6.16
CA GLN A 176 -13.10 -27.58 -6.31
C GLN A 176 -11.89 -27.42 -7.24
N GLU A 177 -10.90 -28.30 -7.11
CA GLU A 177 -9.72 -28.29 -7.97
C GLU A 177 -10.05 -28.65 -9.43
N ARG A 178 -11.06 -29.51 -9.65
CA ARG A 178 -11.56 -29.81 -11.00
C ARG A 178 -12.24 -28.61 -11.64
N GLU A 179 -12.97 -27.81 -10.86
CA GLU A 179 -13.55 -26.55 -11.35
C GLU A 179 -12.45 -25.57 -11.79
N VAL A 180 -11.37 -25.43 -11.00
CA VAL A 180 -10.21 -24.62 -11.39
C VAL A 180 -9.54 -25.17 -12.65
N LEU A 181 -9.33 -26.48 -12.73
CA LEU A 181 -8.70 -27.13 -13.88
C LEU A 181 -9.51 -26.90 -15.17
N ALA A 182 -10.84 -26.77 -15.09
CA ALA A 182 -11.69 -26.51 -16.26
C ALA A 182 -11.41 -25.17 -16.95
N PHE A 183 -10.76 -24.21 -16.26
CA PHE A 183 -10.34 -22.93 -16.84
C PHE A 183 -8.96 -22.96 -17.50
N VAL A 184 -8.20 -24.06 -17.32
CA VAL A 184 -6.87 -24.28 -17.89
C VAL A 184 -7.02 -24.74 -19.35
N ASP A 185 -7.07 -23.77 -20.26
CA ASP A 185 -7.29 -23.97 -21.69
C ASP A 185 -6.00 -23.89 -22.54
N GLY A 186 -4.85 -23.69 -21.91
CA GLY A 186 -3.57 -23.48 -22.62
C GLY A 186 -3.44 -22.10 -23.27
N GLN A 187 -4.32 -21.15 -22.94
CA GLN A 187 -4.24 -19.76 -23.41
C GLN A 187 -4.16 -18.77 -22.24
N ARG A 188 -4.96 -19.01 -21.19
CA ARG A 188 -4.95 -18.18 -19.98
C ARG A 188 -3.70 -18.45 -19.15
N SER A 189 -3.07 -17.39 -18.69
CA SER A 189 -2.05 -17.41 -17.65
C SER A 189 -2.62 -17.89 -16.31
N ILE A 190 -1.76 -18.28 -15.36
CA ILE A 190 -2.19 -18.69 -14.01
C ILE A 190 -3.02 -17.59 -13.34
N GLU A 191 -2.61 -16.32 -13.49
CA GLU A 191 -3.37 -15.17 -12.99
C GLU A 191 -4.78 -15.07 -13.62
N GLU A 192 -4.91 -15.27 -14.93
CA GLU A 192 -6.19 -15.23 -15.62
C GLU A 192 -7.08 -16.42 -15.27
N VAL A 193 -6.48 -17.61 -15.06
CA VAL A 193 -7.18 -18.79 -14.56
C VAL A 193 -7.70 -18.55 -13.15
N ALA A 194 -6.87 -17.99 -12.27
CA ALA A 194 -7.26 -17.67 -10.89
C ALA A 194 -8.41 -16.65 -10.86
N PHE A 195 -8.32 -15.62 -11.69
CA PHE A 195 -9.36 -14.62 -11.86
C PHE A 195 -10.67 -15.23 -12.38
N ALA A 196 -10.61 -16.06 -13.42
CA ALA A 196 -11.79 -16.71 -13.99
C ALA A 196 -12.45 -17.71 -13.03
N ALA A 197 -11.63 -18.49 -12.32
CA ALA A 197 -12.07 -19.48 -11.34
C ALA A 197 -12.45 -18.87 -9.97
N ARG A 198 -12.19 -17.56 -9.77
CA ARG A 198 -12.49 -16.81 -8.53
C ARG A 198 -11.82 -17.40 -7.29
N VAL A 199 -10.59 -17.85 -7.45
CA VAL A 199 -9.75 -18.37 -6.35
C VAL A 199 -8.46 -17.57 -6.24
N ALA A 200 -7.79 -17.64 -5.09
CA ALA A 200 -6.46 -17.05 -4.94
C ALA A 200 -5.48 -17.68 -5.94
N GLU A 201 -4.61 -16.86 -6.54
CA GLU A 201 -3.56 -17.27 -7.50
C GLU A 201 -2.76 -18.47 -6.97
N PHE A 202 -2.42 -18.44 -5.69
CA PHE A 202 -1.75 -19.51 -4.98
C PHE A 202 -2.41 -20.90 -5.16
N HIS A 203 -3.74 -21.00 -5.13
CA HIS A 203 -4.42 -22.29 -5.30
C HIS A 203 -4.24 -22.83 -6.72
N VAL A 204 -4.26 -21.94 -7.72
CA VAL A 204 -4.02 -22.31 -9.11
C VAL A 204 -2.56 -22.70 -9.32
N ALA A 205 -1.63 -21.90 -8.81
CA ALA A 205 -0.19 -22.18 -8.87
C ALA A 205 0.15 -23.54 -8.22
N SER A 206 -0.45 -23.84 -7.07
CA SER A 206 -0.26 -25.13 -6.37
C SER A 206 -0.83 -26.32 -7.15
N LEU A 207 -1.98 -26.13 -7.80
CA LEU A 207 -2.57 -27.15 -8.68
C LEU A 207 -1.70 -27.40 -9.92
N VAL A 208 -1.25 -26.33 -10.57
CA VAL A 208 -0.38 -26.38 -11.75
C VAL A 208 0.93 -27.04 -11.40
N PHE A 209 1.55 -26.69 -10.28
CA PHE A 209 2.80 -27.31 -9.80
C PHE A 209 2.70 -28.83 -9.68
N ARG A 210 1.68 -29.36 -8.98
CA ARG A 210 1.46 -30.82 -8.89
C ARG A 210 1.22 -31.45 -10.26
N GLY A 211 0.56 -30.71 -11.16
CA GLY A 211 0.38 -31.11 -12.55
C GLY A 211 1.72 -31.24 -13.29
N VAL A 212 2.61 -30.27 -13.13
CA VAL A 212 3.96 -30.27 -13.74
C VAL A 212 4.84 -31.36 -13.16
N GLU A 213 4.86 -31.53 -11.83
CA GLU A 213 5.63 -32.61 -11.17
C GLU A 213 5.20 -34.00 -11.64
N THR A 214 3.94 -34.18 -12.00
CA THR A 214 3.42 -35.45 -12.52
C THR A 214 3.42 -35.56 -14.05
N GLY A 215 3.97 -34.56 -14.76
CA GLY A 215 4.03 -34.50 -16.21
C GLY A 215 2.68 -34.30 -16.90
N ALA A 216 1.62 -34.02 -16.14
CA ALA A 216 0.27 -33.84 -16.65
C ALA A 216 -0.02 -32.42 -17.14
N VAL A 217 0.75 -31.43 -16.69
CA VAL A 217 0.64 -30.03 -17.10
C VAL A 217 2.00 -29.55 -17.60
N ALA A 218 2.01 -28.84 -18.72
CA ALA A 218 3.16 -28.06 -19.17
C ALA A 218 2.94 -26.58 -18.88
N LEU A 219 4.02 -25.84 -18.70
CA LEU A 219 4.02 -24.39 -18.61
C LEU A 219 4.66 -23.79 -19.85
N ASP A 220 3.89 -23.02 -20.58
CA ASP A 220 4.43 -22.18 -21.64
C ASP A 220 4.85 -20.82 -21.02
N PRO A 221 5.99 -20.23 -21.44
CA PRO A 221 6.42 -18.94 -20.94
C PRO A 221 5.35 -17.88 -21.23
N PRO A 222 5.27 -16.83 -20.41
CA PRO A 222 4.36 -15.72 -20.72
C PRO A 222 4.59 -15.27 -22.15
N ALA A 223 3.52 -15.17 -22.93
CA ALA A 223 3.59 -14.41 -24.17
C ALA A 223 4.19 -13.04 -23.82
N GLU A 224 5.11 -12.51 -24.65
CA GLU A 224 5.59 -11.14 -24.50
C GLU A 224 4.36 -10.24 -24.53
N ALA A 225 3.84 -9.92 -23.35
CA ALA A 225 2.71 -9.04 -23.22
C ALA A 225 3.27 -7.66 -23.54
N GLU A 226 2.96 -7.15 -24.72
CA GLU A 226 2.84 -5.71 -24.91
C GLU A 226 2.02 -5.22 -23.70
N PRO A 227 2.56 -4.28 -22.88
CA PRO A 227 1.78 -3.75 -21.77
C PRO A 227 0.46 -3.27 -22.37
N ALA A 228 -0.65 -3.81 -21.86
CA ALA A 228 -1.99 -3.44 -22.32
C ALA A 228 -2.03 -1.93 -22.53
N PRO A 229 -2.50 -1.42 -23.69
CA PRO A 229 -2.41 -0.02 -24.01
C PRO A 229 -3.01 0.78 -22.87
N ARG A 230 -2.15 1.45 -22.10
CA ARG A 230 -2.58 2.40 -21.10
C ARG A 230 -3.22 3.52 -21.88
N THR A 231 -4.55 3.52 -21.94
CA THR A 231 -5.26 4.69 -22.45
C THR A 231 -4.83 5.88 -21.60
N GLU A 232 -4.68 7.06 -22.20
CA GLU A 232 -4.31 8.28 -21.47
C GLU A 232 -5.23 8.53 -20.27
N THR A 233 -6.47 8.02 -20.33
CA THR A 233 -7.47 8.03 -19.25
C THR A 233 -7.11 7.15 -18.04
N GLY A 234 -6.37 6.05 -18.24
CA GLY A 234 -5.99 5.11 -17.18
C GLY A 234 -4.81 5.59 -16.33
N GLU A 235 -3.86 6.33 -16.90
CA GLU A 235 -2.65 6.72 -16.17
C GLU A 235 -2.92 7.76 -15.08
N TRP A 236 -3.74 8.78 -15.35
CA TRP A 236 -4.05 9.79 -14.33
C TRP A 236 -5.08 9.31 -13.33
N SER A 237 -6.03 8.44 -13.73
CA SER A 237 -6.99 7.86 -12.78
C SER A 237 -6.28 6.99 -11.74
N ASP A 238 -5.28 6.21 -12.16
CA ASP A 238 -4.43 5.43 -11.25
C ASP A 238 -3.62 6.31 -10.28
N LEU A 239 -3.02 7.40 -10.79
CA LEU A 239 -2.30 8.36 -9.94
C LEU A 239 -3.22 9.05 -8.93
N LEU A 240 -4.44 9.44 -9.31
CA LEU A 240 -5.42 10.01 -8.38
C LEU A 240 -5.85 8.98 -7.33
N ARG A 241 -6.00 7.71 -7.71
CA ARG A 241 -6.33 6.62 -6.80
C ARG A 241 -5.20 6.33 -5.81
N GLU A 242 -3.95 6.41 -6.25
CA GLU A 242 -2.76 6.34 -5.39
C GLU A 242 -2.69 7.51 -4.41
N ALA A 243 -2.99 8.72 -4.89
CA ALA A 243 -3.07 9.90 -4.04
C ALA A 243 -4.15 9.75 -2.96
N GLU A 244 -5.35 9.27 -3.30
CA GLU A 244 -6.45 9.09 -2.34
C GLU A 244 -6.11 8.01 -1.31
N THR A 245 -5.44 6.95 -1.75
CA THR A 245 -4.89 5.91 -0.87
C THR A 245 -3.94 6.53 0.14
N CYS A 246 -2.97 7.31 -0.33
CA CYS A 246 -2.03 8.01 0.54
C CYS A 246 -2.72 8.97 1.52
N ILE A 247 -3.72 9.75 1.08
CA ILE A 247 -4.52 10.64 1.94
C ILE A 247 -5.25 9.85 3.02
N THR A 248 -5.92 8.77 2.66
CA THR A 248 -6.67 7.91 3.59
C THR A 248 -5.75 7.39 4.71
N PHE A 249 -4.50 7.13 4.37
CA PHE A 249 -3.48 6.59 5.27
C PHE A 249 -2.58 7.64 5.92
N GLY A 250 -2.88 8.93 5.78
CA GLY A 250 -2.11 10.01 6.41
C GLY A 250 -0.74 10.30 5.77
N ASP A 251 -0.41 9.66 4.65
CA ASP A 251 0.85 9.84 3.93
C ASP A 251 0.75 11.02 2.95
N LEU A 252 0.62 12.21 3.52
CA LEU A 252 0.27 13.41 2.79
C LEU A 252 1.35 13.84 1.77
N LEU A 253 2.63 13.58 2.08
CA LEU A 253 3.73 13.90 1.18
C LEU A 253 3.71 13.03 -0.08
N SER A 254 3.54 11.70 0.07
CA SER A 254 3.42 10.82 -1.10
C SER A 254 2.18 11.14 -1.91
N ALA A 255 1.05 11.44 -1.24
CA ALA A 255 -0.17 11.88 -1.91
C ALA A 255 0.08 13.09 -2.81
N TYR A 256 0.75 14.11 -2.28
CA TYR A 256 1.12 15.30 -3.05
C TYR A 256 2.01 14.96 -4.24
N SER A 257 2.98 14.06 -4.10
CA SER A 257 3.84 13.62 -5.21
C SER A 257 3.06 12.96 -6.35
N HIS A 258 2.06 12.12 -6.06
CA HIS A 258 1.18 11.55 -7.09
C HIS A 258 0.36 12.64 -7.80
N LEU A 259 -0.20 13.59 -7.06
CA LEU A 259 -0.96 14.71 -7.63
C LEU A 259 -0.09 15.64 -8.49
N ALA A 260 1.15 15.91 -8.07
CA ALA A 260 2.11 16.69 -8.84
C ALA A 260 2.54 15.97 -10.14
N ARG A 261 2.48 14.63 -10.19
CA ARG A 261 2.67 13.86 -11.44
C ARG A 261 1.46 14.01 -12.36
N VAL A 262 0.23 13.98 -11.84
CA VAL A 262 -0.98 14.24 -12.64
C VAL A 262 -0.92 15.63 -13.27
N GLN A 263 -0.59 16.66 -12.49
CA GLN A 263 -0.49 18.04 -12.98
C GLN A 263 0.59 18.21 -14.06
N ARG A 264 1.71 17.47 -13.97
CA ARG A 264 2.78 17.54 -14.97
C ARG A 264 2.48 16.73 -16.24
N ASN A 265 1.98 15.51 -16.08
CA ASN A 265 1.83 14.56 -17.18
C ASN A 265 0.51 14.72 -17.93
N CYS A 266 -0.51 15.29 -17.28
CA CYS A 266 -1.88 15.36 -17.78
C CYS A 266 -2.45 16.78 -17.72
N ALA A 267 -1.60 17.80 -17.89
CA ALA A 267 -1.98 19.21 -17.86
C ALA A 267 -3.11 19.56 -18.86
N GLN A 268 -3.15 18.85 -19.99
CA GLN A 268 -4.16 19.00 -21.04
C GLN A 268 -5.53 18.35 -20.71
N VAL A 269 -5.61 17.48 -19.69
CA VAL A 269 -6.84 16.81 -19.28
C VAL A 269 -7.51 17.61 -18.17
N GLY A 270 -8.45 18.48 -18.54
CA GLY A 270 -9.08 19.42 -17.59
C GLY A 270 -9.77 18.75 -16.39
N GLU A 271 -10.33 17.54 -16.56
CA GLU A 271 -10.90 16.78 -15.45
C GLU A 271 -9.84 16.29 -14.45
N ALA A 272 -8.73 15.73 -14.96
CA ALA A 272 -7.63 15.23 -14.14
C ALA A 272 -7.02 16.35 -13.28
N VAL A 273 -6.81 17.53 -13.88
CA VAL A 273 -6.29 18.71 -13.19
C VAL A 273 -7.25 19.18 -12.08
N ARG A 274 -8.55 19.34 -12.39
CA ARG A 274 -9.55 19.75 -11.39
C ARG A 274 -9.62 18.79 -10.20
N ARG A 275 -9.61 17.48 -10.46
CA ARG A 275 -9.62 16.47 -9.39
C ARG A 275 -8.34 16.50 -8.56
N ALA A 276 -7.17 16.65 -9.20
CA ALA A 276 -5.91 16.78 -8.50
C ALA A 276 -5.86 18.03 -7.60
N GLU A 277 -6.36 19.17 -8.07
CA GLU A 277 -6.46 20.41 -7.30
C GLU A 277 -7.39 20.27 -6.08
N ALA A 278 -8.55 19.64 -6.26
CA ALA A 278 -9.48 19.36 -5.15
C ALA A 278 -8.82 18.48 -4.07
N MET A 279 -8.06 17.46 -4.47
CA MET A 279 -7.31 16.62 -3.54
C MET A 279 -6.14 17.37 -2.87
N GLN A 280 -5.44 18.26 -3.58
CA GLN A 280 -4.42 19.12 -2.98
C GLN A 280 -5.01 20.07 -1.92
N ALA A 281 -6.20 20.63 -2.17
CA ALA A 281 -6.91 21.45 -1.18
C ALA A 281 -7.29 20.63 0.06
N ARG A 282 -7.72 19.37 -0.11
CA ARG A 282 -7.96 18.43 1.00
C ARG A 282 -6.68 18.15 1.78
N ILE A 283 -5.56 17.90 1.11
CA ILE A 283 -4.25 17.70 1.76
C ILE A 283 -3.86 18.93 2.58
N ALA A 284 -4.00 20.13 2.03
CA ALA A 284 -3.71 21.37 2.75
C ALA A 284 -4.57 21.51 4.02
N ALA A 285 -5.88 21.27 3.92
CA ALA A 285 -6.77 21.32 5.07
C ALA A 285 -6.46 20.27 6.15
N LEU A 286 -6.06 19.06 5.77
CA LEU A 286 -5.60 18.03 6.70
C LEU A 286 -4.29 18.45 7.38
N LEU A 287 -3.35 18.99 6.61
CA LEU A 287 -2.08 19.47 7.12
C LEU A 287 -2.24 20.67 8.06
N ASP A 288 -3.16 21.59 7.79
CA ASP A 288 -3.46 22.72 8.67
C ASP A 288 -3.97 22.29 10.04
N ARG A 289 -4.72 21.17 10.09
CA ARG A 289 -5.19 20.58 11.35
C ARG A 289 -4.06 19.86 12.09
N ALA A 290 -3.21 19.14 11.35
CA ALA A 290 -2.12 18.33 11.93
C ALA A 290 -0.90 19.17 12.33
N LEU A 291 -0.62 20.23 11.59
CA LEU A 291 0.49 21.16 11.80
C LEU A 291 0.00 22.61 11.59
N PRO A 292 -0.73 23.17 12.59
CA PRO A 292 -1.16 24.56 12.56
C PRO A 292 0.01 25.52 12.45
N GLU A 293 -0.23 26.74 11.97
CA GLU A 293 0.79 27.79 12.05
C GLU A 293 1.14 28.05 13.53
N SER A 294 2.42 27.96 13.84
CA SER A 294 2.96 28.10 15.19
C SER A 294 4.20 28.99 15.17
N GLU A 295 4.38 29.74 16.25
CA GLU A 295 5.58 30.52 16.56
C GLU A 295 6.68 29.67 17.22
N ASP A 296 6.46 28.36 17.35
CA ASP A 296 7.45 27.42 17.85
C ASP A 296 8.65 27.33 16.89
N LEU A 297 9.84 27.20 17.48
CA LEU A 297 11.09 27.14 16.74
C LEU A 297 11.36 25.71 16.30
N LEU A 298 11.71 25.55 15.03
CA LEU A 298 12.02 24.27 14.40
C LEU A 298 13.46 23.87 14.75
N GLN A 299 13.63 22.68 15.32
CA GLN A 299 14.93 22.15 15.77
C GLN A 299 15.18 20.74 15.25
N LEU A 300 16.45 20.39 15.09
CA LEU A 300 16.86 19.01 14.89
C LEU A 300 16.64 18.23 16.21
N ALA A 301 16.00 17.08 16.09
CA ALA A 301 15.76 16.16 17.20
C ALA A 301 16.85 15.07 17.29
N VAL A 302 17.55 14.82 16.19
CA VAL A 302 18.67 13.87 16.05
C VAL A 302 20.01 14.58 15.97
N ASP A 303 21.09 13.88 16.27
CA ASP A 303 22.45 14.41 16.11
C ASP A 303 22.94 14.33 14.65
N PHE A 304 24.04 15.03 14.37
CA PHE A 304 24.62 15.10 13.02
C PHE A 304 25.15 13.75 12.51
N GLY A 305 25.65 12.90 13.41
CA GLY A 305 26.14 11.57 13.06
C GLY A 305 25.02 10.65 12.60
N GLU A 306 23.86 10.71 13.24
CA GLU A 306 22.66 9.99 12.81
C GLU A 306 22.09 10.52 11.49
N LEU A 307 22.07 11.85 11.30
CA LEU A 307 21.62 12.46 10.04
C LEU A 307 22.42 11.96 8.84
N THR A 308 23.75 11.82 8.96
CA THR A 308 24.59 11.37 7.85
C THR A 308 24.34 9.94 7.39
N LYS A 309 23.67 9.11 8.22
CA LYS A 309 23.31 7.73 7.89
C LYS A 309 21.98 7.64 7.14
N LEU A 310 21.20 8.71 7.15
CA LEU A 310 19.88 8.79 6.52
C LEU A 310 20.01 9.32 5.09
N ARG A 311 19.13 8.86 4.20
CA ARG A 311 19.02 9.38 2.83
C ARG A 311 17.91 10.40 2.77
N PHE A 312 18.24 11.58 2.26
CA PHE A 312 17.31 12.70 2.09
C PHE A 312 17.18 13.08 0.63
N SER A 313 15.98 13.51 0.22
CA SER A 313 15.79 14.22 -1.04
C SER A 313 16.49 15.59 -1.00
N PRO A 314 16.74 16.22 -2.16
CA PRO A 314 17.27 17.58 -2.21
C PRO A 314 16.43 18.59 -1.42
N GLU A 315 15.11 18.47 -1.47
CA GLU A 315 14.15 19.33 -0.75
C GLU A 315 14.19 19.09 0.77
N GLU A 316 14.29 17.83 1.20
CA GLU A 316 14.47 17.47 2.62
C GLU A 316 15.80 18.03 3.15
N ALA A 317 16.89 17.80 2.42
CA ALA A 317 18.22 18.30 2.78
C ALA A 317 18.25 19.84 2.85
N PHE A 318 17.56 20.52 1.92
CA PHE A 318 17.42 21.97 1.93
C PHE A 318 16.77 22.47 3.24
N ILE A 319 15.67 21.84 3.67
CA ILE A 319 14.98 22.21 4.91
C ILE A 319 15.90 21.94 6.09
N ILE A 320 16.45 20.71 6.19
CA ILE A 320 17.34 20.29 7.28
C ILE A 320 18.54 21.24 7.43
N SER A 321 19.16 21.67 6.32
CA SER A 321 20.31 22.58 6.34
C SER A 321 20.03 23.96 6.97
N ARG A 322 18.75 24.35 7.08
CA ARG A 322 18.30 25.61 7.67
C ARG A 322 17.68 25.47 9.05
N VAL A 323 17.60 24.25 9.59
CA VAL A 323 17.10 24.00 10.93
C VAL A 323 18.24 24.16 11.93
N ASP A 324 18.34 25.34 12.53
CA ASP A 324 19.32 25.68 13.58
C ASP A 324 18.67 25.99 14.94
N GLY A 325 17.34 25.85 15.04
CA GLY A 325 16.59 26.15 16.24
C GLY A 325 16.25 27.63 16.45
N ARG A 326 16.50 28.50 15.47
CA ARG A 326 16.24 29.95 15.56
C ARG A 326 15.04 30.43 14.76
N TYR A 327 14.55 29.60 13.84
CA TYR A 327 13.50 29.96 12.91
C TYR A 327 12.25 29.12 13.12
N THR A 328 11.09 29.75 12.95
CA THR A 328 9.80 29.05 12.87
C THR A 328 9.66 28.33 11.54
N ILE A 329 8.68 27.42 11.44
CA ILE A 329 8.39 26.73 10.17
C ILE A 329 8.18 27.74 9.02
N ALA A 330 7.40 28.80 9.26
CA ALA A 330 7.10 29.81 8.25
C ALA A 330 8.37 30.54 7.78
N GLN A 331 9.27 30.85 8.71
CA GLN A 331 10.55 31.51 8.41
C GLN A 331 11.50 30.57 7.65
N THR A 332 11.64 29.32 8.08
CA THR A 332 12.47 28.32 7.40
C THR A 332 12.00 28.09 5.95
N LEU A 333 10.68 28.08 5.72
CA LEU A 333 10.10 27.86 4.40
C LEU A 333 10.00 29.11 3.53
N SER A 334 10.29 30.31 4.06
CA SER A 334 10.22 31.57 3.30
C SER A 334 11.14 31.60 2.07
N GLN A 335 12.25 30.84 2.11
CA GLN A 335 13.21 30.72 1.02
C GLN A 335 13.16 29.36 0.32
N PHE A 336 12.17 28.52 0.63
CA PHE A 336 12.06 27.20 0.02
C PHE A 336 11.82 27.33 -1.50
N PRO A 337 12.64 26.71 -2.37
CA PRO A 337 12.60 26.92 -3.82
C PRO A 337 11.41 26.25 -4.52
N GLY A 338 10.55 25.55 -3.78
CA GLY A 338 9.39 24.84 -4.30
C GLY A 338 8.05 25.38 -3.79
N ASN A 339 6.99 24.61 -4.03
CA ASN A 339 5.65 24.94 -3.56
C ASN A 339 5.61 24.99 -2.02
N ARG A 340 4.99 26.02 -1.44
CA ARG A 340 4.87 26.20 0.02
C ARG A 340 4.17 25.01 0.70
N LEU A 341 3.17 24.41 0.06
CA LEU A 341 2.50 23.20 0.56
C LEU A 341 3.48 22.02 0.63
N LEU A 342 4.30 21.81 -0.42
CA LEU A 342 5.33 20.77 -0.43
C LEU A 342 6.32 20.96 0.72
N GLY A 343 6.80 22.19 0.93
CA GLY A 343 7.70 22.51 2.04
C GLY A 343 7.09 22.16 3.40
N ARG A 344 5.82 22.51 3.64
CA ARG A 344 5.12 22.16 4.89
C ARG A 344 4.89 20.66 5.04
N LEU A 345 4.59 19.94 3.96
CA LEU A 345 4.45 18.49 3.97
C LEU A 345 5.76 17.78 4.34
N ILE A 346 6.89 18.26 3.81
CA ILE A 346 8.20 17.73 4.18
C ILE A 346 8.49 17.99 5.66
N VAL A 347 8.23 19.19 6.16
CA VAL A 347 8.40 19.49 7.59
C VAL A 347 7.52 18.58 8.45
N HIS A 348 6.26 18.38 8.08
CA HIS A 348 5.34 17.49 8.80
C HIS A 348 5.85 16.04 8.84
N GLU A 349 6.29 15.52 7.70
CA GLU A 349 6.86 14.18 7.60
C GLU A 349 8.14 14.04 8.45
N LEU A 350 9.05 15.03 8.42
CA LEU A 350 10.27 15.02 9.23
C LEU A 350 9.99 15.14 10.75
N LEU A 351 8.91 15.82 11.14
CA LEU A 351 8.42 15.85 12.53
C LEU A 351 7.87 14.48 12.96
N GLN A 352 7.07 13.83 12.10
CA GLN A 352 6.56 12.48 12.37
C GLN A 352 7.67 11.43 12.44
N GLN A 353 8.75 11.62 11.68
CA GLN A 353 9.94 10.77 11.72
C GLN A 353 10.82 11.03 12.95
N GLY A 354 10.52 12.05 13.77
CA GLY A 354 11.36 12.42 14.92
C GLY A 354 12.73 12.97 14.52
N ILE A 355 12.91 13.39 13.26
CA ILE A 355 14.13 14.05 12.79
C ILE A 355 14.10 15.53 13.19
N LEU A 356 12.90 16.12 13.13
CA LEU A 356 12.63 17.48 13.61
C LEU A 356 11.78 17.43 14.88
N LYS A 357 11.86 18.51 15.65
CA LYS A 357 10.97 18.80 16.78
C LYS A 357 10.64 20.28 16.83
N LEU A 358 9.51 20.59 17.47
CA LEU A 358 9.11 21.95 17.79
C LEU A 358 9.49 22.29 19.23
N SER A 359 9.97 23.51 19.44
CA SER A 359 10.34 24.02 20.76
C SER A 359 9.64 25.35 21.05
N SER A 360 9.02 25.46 22.22
CA SER A 360 8.31 26.67 22.59
C SER A 360 9.26 27.79 23.00
N GLN A 361 9.03 29.01 22.51
CA GLN A 361 9.84 30.19 22.83
C GLN A 361 9.89 30.52 24.35
N LYS A 362 8.90 30.08 25.14
CA LYS A 362 8.81 30.38 26.58
C LYS A 362 9.92 29.74 27.44
N GLY A 363 10.69 28.79 26.91
CA GLY A 363 11.77 28.10 27.64
C GLY A 363 13.14 28.79 27.60
N LEU A 364 13.42 29.66 26.62
CA LEU A 364 14.77 30.23 26.43
C LEU A 364 15.07 31.47 27.31
N ALA A 365 14.07 32.02 28.01
CA ALA A 365 14.25 33.21 28.85
C ALA A 365 14.71 32.92 30.30
N ARG A 366 14.86 31.65 30.70
CA ARG A 366 15.17 31.28 32.11
C ARG A 366 16.61 30.83 32.38
N THR A 367 17.50 30.82 31.39
CA THR A 367 18.90 30.34 31.57
C THR A 367 19.97 31.41 31.41
N ARG A 368 19.61 32.69 31.63
CA ARG A 368 20.58 33.77 31.82
C ARG A 368 20.18 34.62 33.03
N SER A 369 20.57 34.17 34.21
CA SER A 369 20.67 34.98 35.42
C SER A 369 21.96 34.64 36.12
#